data_AF-A0A356KT96-F1
#
_entry.id   AF-A0A356KT96-F1
#
_cell.length_a   1.000
_cell.length_b   1.000
_cell.length_c   1.000
_cell.angle_alpha   90.00
_cell.angle_beta   90.00
_cell.angle_gamma   90.00
#
_symmetry.space_group_name_H-M   'P 1'
#
loop_
_entity.id
_entity.type
_entity.pdbx_description
1 polymer ?
#
loop_
_entity_poly.entity_id
_entity_poly.type
_entity_poly.pdbx_seq_one_letter_code
_entity_poly.pdbx_strand_id
1 'polypeptide(L)'
;PPARVSDSLEPRLLGTLLEQSEETKLAREWFKEAHALKRDQARWTRKPRSREERRELGREAGRLFRDARQQIERTRKAILASTPVICSTSAGADAELLGDLRWDTVVLDEATQAVDPVALAALSRGDKVVMAGDPCQLPPTVISREAERLGLGTTFFERLRLAQPDACRMLEVQHRMHREIMRFPSESMYEGRLQAADHVAAHSLAGLGVREDPLRPGPLHFLDTAGKGWDDERDEDDPSTRNPGQAERTAAEVRRLLSRGLSPKDLAVIAPYDAQVRLLRELLEDERSQGLSVRSIDGFQGQEREAVVLDLVRSNQEGRLGFLADIRRLNVALTRARRFLLVIGDSATLSGHDYFAAFLESIEAREGCYLSAWTDEAPLLD
;
A
#
# COMPACT_ATOMS: atom_id res chain seq x y z
N PRO A 1 2.38 10.14 9.57
CA PRO A 1 3.74 10.26 8.97
C PRO A 1 3.62 10.72 7.52
N PRO A 2 4.43 11.67 7.02
CA PRO A 2 4.54 11.83 5.57
C PRO A 2 4.92 10.47 4.98
N ALA A 3 4.36 10.14 3.81
CA ALA A 3 4.78 8.96 3.06
C ALA A 3 6.32 8.95 2.98
N ARG A 4 6.95 7.77 3.04
CA ARG A 4 8.42 7.70 2.94
C ARG A 4 8.83 8.27 1.58
N VAL A 5 9.38 9.47 1.58
CA VAL A 5 10.02 10.07 0.41
C VAL A 5 11.44 9.53 0.38
N SER A 6 11.87 8.96 -0.75
CA SER A 6 13.27 8.54 -0.88
C SER A 6 14.19 9.76 -0.76
N ASP A 7 15.39 9.58 -0.20
CA ASP A 7 16.40 10.65 -0.08
C ASP A 7 16.67 11.36 -1.42
N SER A 8 16.55 10.65 -2.54
CA SER A 8 16.72 11.21 -3.89
C SER A 8 15.65 12.24 -4.30
N LEU A 9 14.47 12.18 -3.67
CA LEU A 9 13.32 13.04 -3.95
C LEU A 9 13.17 14.17 -2.92
N GLU A 10 13.82 14.06 -1.76
CA GLU A 10 13.78 15.07 -0.70
C GLU A 10 14.17 16.49 -1.18
N PRO A 11 15.20 16.67 -2.03
CA PRO A 11 15.54 17.98 -2.61
C PRO A 11 14.46 18.56 -3.54
N ARG A 12 13.53 17.73 -4.02
CA ARG A 12 12.48 18.12 -4.98
C ARG A 12 11.14 18.43 -4.31
N LEU A 13 11.04 18.25 -3.00
CA LEU A 13 9.82 18.58 -2.27
C LEU A 13 9.59 20.09 -2.28
N LEU A 14 8.34 20.51 -2.44
CA LEU A 14 7.99 21.94 -2.45
C LEU A 14 8.48 22.66 -1.19
N GLY A 15 8.37 22.01 -0.03
CA GLY A 15 8.93 22.52 1.22
C GLY A 15 10.41 22.81 1.09
N THR A 16 11.22 21.81 0.71
CA THR A 16 12.67 21.93 0.50
C THR A 16 13.04 23.01 -0.52
N LEU A 17 12.35 23.06 -1.66
CA LEU A 17 12.56 24.07 -2.70
C LEU A 17 12.30 25.49 -2.16
N LEU A 18 11.24 25.65 -1.36
CA LEU A 18 10.98 26.92 -0.68
C LEU A 18 12.11 27.24 0.31
N GLU A 19 12.55 26.31 1.14
CA GLU A 19 13.61 26.57 2.14
C GLU A 19 14.93 26.99 1.50
N GLN A 20 15.23 26.47 0.31
CA GLN A 20 16.46 26.74 -0.42
C GLN A 20 16.44 28.08 -1.17
N SER A 21 15.27 28.64 -1.47
CA SER A 21 15.12 29.92 -2.16
C SER A 21 15.61 31.10 -1.30
N GLU A 22 16.35 32.01 -1.94
CA GLU A 22 16.85 33.24 -1.31
C GLU A 22 15.69 34.15 -0.85
N GLU A 23 14.61 34.20 -1.62
CA GLU A 23 13.40 34.94 -1.28
C GLU A 23 12.75 34.46 0.02
N THR A 24 12.72 33.14 0.23
CA THR A 24 12.18 32.54 1.45
C THR A 24 13.13 32.74 2.63
N LYS A 25 14.46 32.69 2.41
CA LYS A 25 15.44 33.02 3.44
C LYS A 25 15.26 34.46 3.92
N LEU A 26 15.09 35.40 2.98
CA LEU A 26 14.79 36.81 3.30
C LEU A 26 13.47 36.95 4.07
N ALA A 27 12.41 36.26 3.66
CA ALA A 27 11.15 36.26 4.38
C ALA A 27 11.29 35.76 5.83
N ARG A 28 12.15 34.75 6.08
CA ARG A 28 12.46 34.26 7.43
C ARG A 28 13.18 35.31 8.27
N GLU A 29 14.03 36.14 7.68
CA GLU A 29 14.66 37.26 8.38
C GLU A 29 13.62 38.30 8.80
N TRP A 30 12.69 38.66 7.92
CA TRP A 30 11.58 39.54 8.26
C TRP A 30 10.68 38.96 9.35
N PHE A 31 10.44 37.65 9.37
CA PHE A 31 9.74 37.01 10.50
C PHE A 31 10.50 37.17 11.81
N LYS A 32 11.82 36.92 11.83
CA LYS A 32 12.65 37.08 13.03
C LYS A 32 12.61 38.52 13.55
N GLU A 33 12.70 39.49 12.65
CA GLU A 33 12.61 40.91 12.98
C GLU A 33 11.23 41.30 13.51
N ALA A 34 10.15 40.85 12.86
CA ALA A 34 8.78 41.07 13.32
C ALA A 34 8.54 40.51 14.73
N HIS A 35 9.04 39.31 15.02
CA HIS A 35 8.98 38.71 16.35
C HIS A 35 9.82 39.48 17.38
N ALA A 36 11.00 39.97 16.98
CA ALA A 36 11.83 40.81 17.84
C ALA A 36 11.12 42.11 18.21
N LEU A 37 10.49 42.79 17.24
CA LEU A 37 9.69 44.00 17.45
C LEU A 37 8.46 43.73 18.33
N LYS A 38 7.80 42.57 18.19
CA LYS A 38 6.70 42.16 19.08
C LYS A 38 7.15 41.92 20.51
N ARG A 39 8.27 41.21 20.68
CA ARG A 39 8.87 40.99 22.01
C ARG A 39 9.27 42.31 22.64
N ASP A 40 9.83 43.21 21.84
CA ASP A 40 10.22 44.53 22.29
C ASP A 40 9.00 45.38 22.66
N GLN A 41 7.94 45.39 21.85
CA GLN A 41 6.65 46.02 22.14
C GLN A 41 6.08 45.59 23.52
N ALA A 42 6.21 44.30 23.85
CA ALA A 42 5.74 43.71 25.10
C ALA A 42 6.74 43.82 26.27
N ARG A 43 7.98 44.24 26.02
CA ARG A 43 9.04 44.29 27.02
C ARG A 43 8.72 45.32 28.10
N TRP A 44 8.87 44.91 29.36
CA TRP A 44 8.82 45.83 30.49
C TRP A 44 10.15 46.58 30.61
N THR A 45 10.08 47.91 30.74
CA THR A 45 11.25 48.80 30.86
C THR A 45 11.03 49.80 31.99
N ARG A 46 12.12 50.17 32.67
CA ARG A 46 12.12 51.10 33.82
C ARG A 46 11.58 52.50 33.48
N LYS A 47 11.72 52.91 32.21
CA LYS A 47 10.99 54.02 31.58
C LYS A 47 10.02 53.41 30.55
N PRO A 48 8.70 53.38 30.83
CA PRO A 48 7.74 52.77 29.92
C PRO A 48 7.71 53.49 28.57
N ARG A 49 7.63 52.73 27.49
CA ARG A 49 7.40 53.30 26.15
C ARG A 49 6.08 54.06 26.09
N SER A 50 6.06 55.10 25.28
CA SER A 50 4.84 55.84 25.00
C SER A 50 3.83 54.94 24.29
N ARG A 51 2.54 55.30 24.39
CA ARG A 51 1.48 54.58 23.67
C ARG A 51 1.69 54.63 22.15
N GLU A 52 2.29 55.70 21.66
CA GLU A 52 2.58 55.92 20.24
C GLU A 52 3.73 55.03 19.76
N GLU A 53 4.85 54.99 20.49
CA GLU A 53 5.99 54.11 20.21
C GLU A 53 5.57 52.63 20.19
N ARG A 54 4.74 52.22 21.16
CA ARG A 54 4.17 50.86 21.18
C ARG A 54 3.31 50.57 19.96
N ARG A 55 2.57 51.56 19.46
CA ARG A 55 1.71 51.41 18.28
C ARG A 55 2.53 51.32 17.00
N GLU A 56 3.62 52.08 16.90
CA GLU A 56 4.55 52.03 15.76
C GLU A 56 5.25 50.68 15.65
N LEU A 57 5.86 50.18 16.74
CA LEU A 57 6.46 48.84 16.78
C LEU A 57 5.45 47.75 16.37
N GLY A 58 4.20 47.88 16.83
CA GLY A 58 3.13 46.95 16.47
C GLY A 58 2.75 47.02 14.98
N ARG A 59 2.72 48.21 14.39
CA ARG A 59 2.42 48.43 12.96
C ARG A 59 3.54 47.87 12.09
N GLU A 60 4.79 48.14 12.44
CA GLU A 60 5.97 47.68 11.72
C GLU A 60 6.09 46.16 11.77
N ALA A 61 5.97 45.55 12.96
CA ALA A 61 5.92 44.09 13.08
C ALA A 61 4.79 43.49 12.24
N GLY A 62 3.60 44.11 12.28
CA GLY A 62 2.47 43.68 11.46
C GLY A 62 2.72 43.79 9.95
N ARG A 63 3.48 44.79 9.50
CA ARG A 63 3.91 44.93 8.11
C ARG A 63 4.89 43.84 7.72
N LEU A 64 5.95 43.63 8.50
CA LEU A 64 6.94 42.59 8.23
C LEU A 64 6.31 41.19 8.19
N PHE A 65 5.37 40.87 9.08
CA PHE A 65 4.61 39.61 9.01
C PHE A 65 3.84 39.45 7.70
N ARG A 66 3.20 40.51 7.21
CA ARG A 66 2.46 40.48 5.93
C ARG A 66 3.40 40.32 4.75
N ASP A 67 4.47 41.11 4.71
CA ASP A 67 5.45 41.11 3.63
C ASP A 67 6.15 39.74 3.54
N ALA A 68 6.53 39.15 4.67
CA ALA A 68 7.10 37.80 4.74
C ALA A 68 6.16 36.71 4.22
N ARG A 69 4.89 36.73 4.64
CA ARG A 69 3.88 35.79 4.14
C ARG A 69 3.67 35.94 2.63
N GLN A 70 3.53 37.18 2.14
CA GLN A 70 3.38 37.45 0.72
C GLN A 70 4.59 36.98 -0.09
N GLN A 71 5.81 37.14 0.43
CA GLN A 71 7.01 36.71 -0.25
C GLN A 71 7.10 35.20 -0.39
N ILE A 72 6.79 34.44 0.68
CA ILE A 72 6.72 32.98 0.63
C ILE A 72 5.66 32.54 -0.39
N GLU A 73 4.49 33.16 -0.36
CA GLU A 73 3.40 32.84 -1.30
C GLU A 73 3.77 33.11 -2.76
N ARG A 74 4.43 34.23 -3.04
CA ARG A 74 4.94 34.55 -4.38
C ARG A 74 5.99 33.54 -4.85
N THR A 75 6.92 33.19 -3.96
CA THR A 75 7.97 32.21 -4.23
C THR A 75 7.36 30.84 -4.53
N ARG A 76 6.39 30.41 -3.72
CA ARG A 76 5.63 29.17 -3.93
C ARG A 76 4.98 29.15 -5.30
N LYS A 77 4.26 30.21 -5.66
CA LYS A 77 3.62 30.33 -6.98
C LYS A 77 4.64 30.31 -8.13
N ALA A 78 5.78 30.98 -7.97
CA ALA A 78 6.84 31.01 -8.98
C ALA A 78 7.47 29.61 -9.19
N ILE A 79 7.74 28.88 -8.10
CA ILE A 79 8.24 27.49 -8.18
C ILE A 79 7.22 26.61 -8.90
N LEU A 80 5.95 26.64 -8.47
CA LEU A 80 4.90 25.81 -9.08
C LEU A 80 4.71 26.15 -10.57
N ALA A 81 4.65 27.43 -10.94
CA ALA A 81 4.43 27.86 -12.32
C ALA A 81 5.62 27.54 -13.24
N SER A 82 6.84 27.45 -12.71
CA SER A 82 8.04 27.10 -13.49
C SER A 82 8.34 25.60 -13.52
N THR A 83 7.59 24.78 -12.77
CA THR A 83 7.82 23.35 -12.65
C THR A 83 7.03 22.59 -13.73
N PRO A 84 7.68 21.86 -14.66
CA PRO A 84 6.99 21.18 -15.76
C PRO A 84 6.13 19.99 -15.31
N VAL A 85 6.54 19.31 -14.24
CA VAL A 85 5.84 18.13 -13.70
C VAL A 85 5.71 18.27 -12.20
N ILE A 86 4.46 18.28 -11.72
CA ILE A 86 4.14 18.34 -10.30
C ILE A 86 3.49 17.00 -9.92
N CYS A 87 4.08 16.33 -8.94
CA CYS A 87 3.50 15.13 -8.34
C CYS A 87 2.83 15.50 -7.02
N SER A 88 1.58 15.11 -6.86
CA SER A 88 0.82 15.27 -5.62
C SER A 88 -0.13 14.09 -5.46
N THR A 89 -0.64 13.88 -4.24
CA THR A 89 -1.81 13.01 -4.07
C THR A 89 -3.04 13.72 -4.64
N SER A 90 -4.07 12.98 -5.03
CA SER A 90 -5.27 13.61 -5.60
C SER A 90 -5.95 14.57 -4.61
N ALA A 91 -5.94 14.24 -3.32
CA ALA A 91 -6.41 15.13 -2.26
C ALA A 91 -5.52 16.39 -2.09
N GLY A 92 -4.22 16.27 -2.35
CA GLY A 92 -3.27 17.39 -2.35
C GLY A 92 -3.29 18.22 -3.64
N ALA A 93 -4.15 17.87 -4.63
CA ALA A 93 -4.42 18.72 -5.79
C ALA A 93 -5.42 19.86 -5.44
N ASP A 94 -5.34 20.38 -4.22
CA ASP A 94 -6.29 21.31 -3.66
C ASP A 94 -6.14 22.73 -4.24
N ALA A 95 -7.20 23.53 -4.10
CA ALA A 95 -7.25 24.90 -4.60
C ALA A 95 -6.41 25.89 -3.79
N GLU A 96 -6.07 25.59 -2.54
CA GLU A 96 -5.29 26.47 -1.67
C GLU A 96 -3.79 26.46 -2.06
N LEU A 97 -3.30 25.30 -2.46
CA LEU A 97 -1.93 25.07 -2.89
C LEU A 97 -1.73 25.44 -4.35
N LEU A 98 -2.60 24.93 -5.23
CA LEU A 98 -2.43 25.05 -6.68
C LEU A 98 -3.13 26.27 -7.28
N GLY A 99 -4.06 26.91 -6.55
CA GLY A 99 -4.81 28.07 -7.05
C GLY A 99 -5.51 27.76 -8.38
N ASP A 100 -5.35 28.65 -9.34
CA ASP A 100 -5.93 28.55 -10.70
C ASP A 100 -5.00 27.86 -11.71
N LEU A 101 -3.91 27.22 -11.26
CA LEU A 101 -3.02 26.49 -12.15
C LEU A 101 -3.77 25.33 -12.83
N ARG A 102 -3.52 25.19 -14.13
CA ARG A 102 -4.01 24.11 -14.98
C ARG A 102 -2.85 23.51 -15.76
N TRP A 103 -3.01 22.25 -16.16
CA TRP A 103 -2.02 21.50 -16.92
C TRP A 103 -2.64 20.98 -18.21
N ASP A 104 -1.82 20.84 -19.25
CA ASP A 104 -2.27 20.25 -20.51
C ASP A 104 -2.70 18.79 -20.32
N THR A 105 -2.06 18.08 -19.39
CA THR A 105 -2.33 16.67 -19.09
C THR A 105 -2.25 16.38 -17.59
N VAL A 106 -3.25 15.67 -17.08
CA VAL A 106 -3.25 15.09 -15.73
C VAL A 106 -3.09 13.57 -15.86
N VAL A 107 -2.13 13.03 -15.13
CA VAL A 107 -1.95 11.58 -14.98
C VAL A 107 -2.42 11.19 -13.58
N LEU A 108 -3.40 10.30 -13.49
CA LEU A 108 -3.88 9.74 -12.23
C LEU A 108 -3.49 8.27 -12.17
N ASP A 109 -2.44 7.97 -11.39
CA ASP A 109 -2.06 6.60 -11.06
C ASP A 109 -2.91 6.08 -9.90
N GLU A 110 -3.08 4.75 -9.82
CA GLU A 110 -3.97 4.07 -8.86
C GLU A 110 -5.40 4.64 -8.86
N ALA A 111 -5.92 4.99 -10.04
CA ALA A 111 -7.23 5.61 -10.21
C ALA A 111 -8.40 4.74 -9.71
N THR A 112 -8.20 3.43 -9.61
CA THR A 112 -9.19 2.47 -9.06
C THR A 112 -9.26 2.47 -7.54
N GLN A 113 -8.40 3.23 -6.85
CA GLN A 113 -8.38 3.38 -5.40
C GLN A 113 -8.85 4.76 -4.92
N ALA A 114 -9.20 5.66 -5.84
CA ALA A 114 -9.69 7.00 -5.52
C ALA A 114 -11.21 7.06 -5.64
N VAL A 115 -11.89 7.46 -4.55
CA VAL A 115 -13.30 7.85 -4.62
C VAL A 115 -13.47 9.08 -5.51
N ASP A 116 -14.61 9.18 -6.18
CA ASP A 116 -14.89 10.22 -7.17
C ASP A 116 -14.57 11.66 -6.74
N PRO A 117 -14.98 12.14 -5.54
CA PRO A 117 -14.64 13.50 -5.14
C PRO A 117 -13.14 13.76 -5.06
N VAL A 118 -12.37 12.76 -4.63
CA VAL A 118 -10.91 12.84 -4.50
C VAL A 118 -10.24 12.77 -5.87
N ALA A 119 -10.72 11.89 -6.75
CA ALA A 119 -10.24 11.83 -8.13
C ALA A 119 -10.50 13.17 -8.87
N LEU A 120 -11.71 13.74 -8.76
CA LEU A 120 -12.09 14.99 -9.43
C LEU A 120 -11.22 16.19 -9.06
N ALA A 121 -10.74 16.25 -7.81
CA ALA A 121 -9.82 17.29 -7.38
C ALA A 121 -8.56 17.34 -8.26
N ALA A 122 -8.07 16.18 -8.72
CA ALA A 122 -6.98 16.09 -9.68
C ALA A 122 -7.46 16.20 -11.14
N LEU A 123 -8.50 15.46 -11.52
CA LEU A 123 -8.93 15.35 -12.93
C LEU A 123 -9.40 16.70 -13.51
N SER A 124 -10.00 17.56 -12.69
CA SER A 124 -10.46 18.89 -13.12
C SER A 124 -9.31 19.86 -13.47
N ARG A 125 -8.07 19.50 -13.18
CA ARG A 125 -6.89 20.34 -13.36
C ARG A 125 -6.31 20.34 -14.76
N GLY A 126 -6.77 19.48 -15.65
CA GLY A 126 -6.27 19.46 -17.02
C GLY A 126 -7.30 19.12 -18.07
N ASP A 127 -6.93 19.40 -19.32
CA ASP A 127 -7.81 19.21 -20.48
C ASP A 127 -7.73 17.78 -21.02
N LYS A 128 -6.57 17.13 -20.83
CA LYS A 128 -6.36 15.70 -21.13
C LYS A 128 -6.13 14.93 -19.83
N VAL A 129 -6.77 13.77 -19.72
CA VAL A 129 -6.62 12.86 -18.58
C VAL A 129 -6.07 11.53 -19.06
N VAL A 130 -5.07 11.02 -18.35
CA VAL A 130 -4.59 9.64 -18.46
C VAL A 130 -4.77 8.99 -17.09
N MET A 131 -5.48 7.88 -17.02
CA MET A 131 -5.64 7.13 -15.78
C MET A 131 -4.95 5.77 -15.90
N ALA A 132 -4.27 5.37 -14.85
CA ALA A 132 -3.75 4.03 -14.66
C ALA A 132 -4.34 3.44 -13.38
N GLY A 133 -4.64 2.14 -13.39
CA GLY A 133 -5.25 1.46 -12.27
C GLY A 133 -5.70 0.06 -12.67
N ASP A 134 -6.00 -0.75 -11.66
CA ASP A 134 -6.44 -2.13 -11.84
C ASP A 134 -7.78 -2.34 -11.12
N PRO A 135 -8.89 -2.54 -11.86
CA PRO A 135 -10.21 -2.73 -11.27
C PRO A 135 -10.39 -4.14 -10.69
N CYS A 136 -9.45 -5.05 -10.93
CA CYS A 136 -9.42 -6.39 -10.35
C CYS A 136 -8.59 -6.42 -9.03
N GLN A 137 -8.03 -5.29 -8.60
CA GLN A 137 -7.38 -5.10 -7.30
C GLN A 137 -8.25 -4.27 -6.35
N LEU A 138 -7.70 -3.82 -5.21
CA LEU A 138 -8.48 -3.19 -4.13
C LEU A 138 -9.26 -1.95 -4.62
N PRO A 139 -10.56 -1.85 -4.28
CA PRO A 139 -11.35 -0.62 -4.47
C PRO A 139 -10.94 0.45 -3.44
N PRO A 140 -11.44 1.70 -3.57
CA PRO A 140 -11.30 2.68 -2.51
C PRO A 140 -11.95 2.20 -1.20
N THR A 141 -11.31 2.50 -0.06
CA THR A 141 -11.89 2.20 1.26
C THR A 141 -13.05 3.15 1.56
N VAL A 142 -14.27 2.62 1.64
CA VAL A 142 -15.47 3.37 2.05
C VAL A 142 -15.94 2.86 3.42
N ILE A 143 -15.83 3.71 4.45
CA ILE A 143 -16.21 3.33 5.83
C ILE A 143 -17.72 3.16 5.99
N SER A 144 -18.52 4.02 5.33
CA SER A 144 -19.98 3.94 5.39
C SER A 144 -20.49 2.90 4.42
N ARG A 145 -21.01 1.78 4.95
CA ARG A 145 -21.68 0.74 4.14
C ARG A 145 -22.84 1.28 3.31
N GLU A 146 -23.54 2.30 3.82
CA GLU A 146 -24.61 2.95 3.06
C GLU A 146 -24.04 3.69 1.85
N ALA A 147 -22.97 4.48 2.02
CA ALA A 147 -22.33 5.20 0.94
C ALA A 147 -21.71 4.24 -0.10
N GLU A 148 -21.12 3.15 0.35
CA GLU A 148 -20.62 2.08 -0.50
C GLU A 148 -21.74 1.47 -1.36
N ARG A 149 -22.87 1.12 -0.74
CA ARG A 149 -24.07 0.61 -1.42
C ARG A 149 -24.65 1.63 -2.42
N LEU A 150 -24.56 2.92 -2.13
CA LEU A 150 -24.98 3.99 -3.03
C LEU A 150 -23.97 4.26 -4.17
N GLY A 151 -22.86 3.52 -4.23
CA GLY A 151 -21.92 3.53 -5.36
C GLY A 151 -20.65 4.34 -5.13
N LEU A 152 -20.37 4.81 -3.91
CA LEU A 152 -19.12 5.54 -3.61
C LEU A 152 -17.87 4.65 -3.77
N GLY A 153 -18.05 3.33 -3.68
CA GLY A 153 -16.98 2.33 -3.91
C GLY A 153 -16.68 2.07 -5.38
N THR A 154 -17.57 2.46 -6.30
CA THR A 154 -17.33 2.33 -7.75
C THR A 154 -16.65 3.59 -8.25
N THR A 155 -15.49 3.44 -8.88
CA THR A 155 -14.63 4.56 -9.29
C THR A 155 -14.94 5.11 -10.68
N PHE A 156 -14.51 6.35 -10.96
CA PHE A 156 -14.50 6.90 -12.32
C PHE A 156 -13.81 5.98 -13.32
N PHE A 157 -12.71 5.35 -12.93
CA PHE A 157 -11.97 4.42 -13.79
C PHE A 157 -12.86 3.24 -14.23
N GLU A 158 -13.55 2.60 -13.29
CA GLU A 158 -14.45 1.48 -13.58
C GLU A 158 -15.61 1.90 -14.48
N ARG A 159 -16.24 3.05 -14.20
CA ARG A 159 -17.34 3.58 -15.04
C ARG A 159 -16.87 3.93 -16.45
N LEU A 160 -15.71 4.58 -16.59
CA LEU A 160 -15.17 4.98 -17.89
C LEU A 160 -14.69 3.78 -18.71
N ARG A 161 -14.12 2.75 -18.07
CA ARG A 161 -13.79 1.48 -18.74
C ARG A 161 -15.03 0.86 -19.41
N LEU A 162 -16.18 0.88 -18.74
CA LEU A 162 -17.43 0.35 -19.28
C LEU A 162 -18.02 1.25 -20.37
N ALA A 163 -17.97 2.57 -20.18
CA ALA A 163 -18.54 3.53 -21.13
C ALA A 163 -17.68 3.72 -22.40
N GLN A 164 -16.36 3.55 -22.29
CA GLN A 164 -15.38 3.78 -23.35
C GLN A 164 -14.32 2.67 -23.40
N PRO A 165 -14.71 1.42 -23.72
CA PRO A 165 -13.79 0.29 -23.74
C PRO A 165 -12.64 0.49 -24.73
N ASP A 166 -12.88 1.18 -25.85
CA ASP A 166 -11.86 1.47 -26.87
C ASP A 166 -10.75 2.41 -26.39
N ALA A 167 -11.01 3.20 -25.35
CA ALA A 167 -10.01 4.06 -24.72
C ALA A 167 -9.18 3.32 -23.64
N CYS A 168 -9.58 2.10 -23.27
CA CYS A 168 -8.89 1.30 -22.28
C CYS A 168 -7.86 0.37 -22.96
N ARG A 169 -6.68 0.26 -22.37
CA ARG A 169 -5.63 -0.68 -22.80
C ARG A 169 -5.12 -1.43 -21.58
N MET A 170 -5.22 -2.75 -21.64
CA MET A 170 -4.63 -3.63 -20.63
C MET A 170 -3.18 -3.91 -21.02
N LEU A 171 -2.26 -3.77 -20.07
CA LEU A 171 -0.90 -4.24 -20.22
C LEU A 171 -0.88 -5.75 -19.94
N GLU A 172 -0.42 -6.54 -20.91
CA GLU A 172 -0.51 -8.00 -20.84
C GLU A 172 0.78 -8.66 -20.32
N VAL A 173 1.93 -8.03 -20.50
CA VAL A 173 3.22 -8.60 -20.06
C VAL A 173 3.49 -8.17 -18.62
N GLN A 174 3.59 -9.14 -17.72
CA GLN A 174 3.96 -8.92 -16.32
C GLN A 174 5.43 -9.26 -16.06
N HIS A 175 6.07 -8.48 -15.19
CA HIS A 175 7.51 -8.51 -14.92
C HIS A 175 7.84 -8.89 -13.47
N ARG A 176 6.90 -9.52 -12.75
CA ARG A 176 7.00 -9.83 -11.32
C ARG A 176 7.04 -11.32 -11.02
N MET A 177 5.97 -12.01 -11.40
CA MET A 177 5.63 -13.34 -10.91
C MET A 177 6.22 -14.44 -11.79
N HIS A 178 6.56 -15.57 -11.16
CA HIS A 178 6.75 -16.82 -11.88
C HIS A 178 5.47 -17.21 -12.62
N ARG A 179 5.59 -17.88 -13.79
CA ARG A 179 4.43 -18.26 -14.62
C ARG A 179 3.35 -19.03 -13.85
N GLU A 180 3.77 -19.95 -13.00
CA GLU A 180 2.87 -20.79 -12.19
C GLU A 180 2.06 -19.99 -11.16
N ILE A 181 2.69 -18.97 -10.54
CA ILE A 181 2.01 -18.06 -9.61
C ILE A 181 1.01 -17.18 -10.37
N MET A 182 1.42 -16.66 -11.53
CA MET A 182 0.60 -15.79 -12.39
C MET A 182 -0.63 -16.50 -12.96
N ARG A 183 -0.54 -17.80 -13.25
CA ARG A 183 -1.53 -18.54 -14.03
C ARG A 183 -2.96 -18.39 -13.50
N PHE A 184 -3.18 -18.67 -12.22
CA PHE A 184 -4.52 -18.61 -11.65
C PHE A 184 -5.09 -17.18 -11.64
N PRO A 185 -4.40 -16.15 -11.11
CA PRO A 185 -4.84 -14.76 -11.24
C PRO A 185 -5.15 -14.36 -12.69
N SER A 186 -4.30 -14.74 -13.64
CA SER A 186 -4.51 -14.46 -15.07
C SER A 186 -5.83 -15.03 -15.56
N GLU A 187 -6.05 -16.34 -15.36
CA GLU A 187 -7.25 -17.05 -15.81
C GLU A 187 -8.53 -16.53 -15.12
N SER A 188 -8.48 -16.28 -13.81
CA SER A 188 -9.67 -15.94 -13.01
C SER A 188 -10.06 -14.46 -13.04
N MET A 189 -9.10 -13.54 -13.16
CA MET A 189 -9.33 -12.09 -13.05
C MET A 189 -9.04 -11.31 -14.33
N TYR A 190 -8.30 -11.90 -15.26
CA TYR A 190 -7.78 -11.21 -16.45
C TYR A 190 -7.98 -12.00 -17.74
N GLU A 191 -8.96 -12.90 -17.78
CA GLU A 191 -9.36 -13.66 -18.98
C GLU A 191 -8.20 -14.47 -19.61
N GLY A 192 -7.20 -14.85 -18.81
CA GLY A 192 -6.01 -15.58 -19.27
C GLY A 192 -5.03 -14.75 -20.09
N ARG A 193 -5.19 -13.41 -20.14
CA ARG A 193 -4.39 -12.54 -21.04
C ARG A 193 -3.00 -12.19 -20.51
N LEU A 194 -2.72 -12.39 -19.23
CA LEU A 194 -1.40 -12.07 -18.68
C LEU A 194 -0.32 -13.05 -19.17
N GLN A 195 0.82 -12.51 -19.55
CA GLN A 195 2.00 -13.23 -20.03
C GLN A 195 3.19 -12.89 -19.13
N ALA A 196 3.93 -13.92 -18.70
CA ALA A 196 5.15 -13.71 -17.92
C ALA A 196 6.31 -13.31 -18.83
N ALA A 197 6.97 -12.18 -18.54
CA ALA A 197 8.20 -11.81 -19.23
C ALA A 197 9.29 -12.87 -19.03
N ASP A 198 10.16 -13.07 -20.03
CA ASP A 198 11.13 -14.17 -20.05
C ASP A 198 12.00 -14.28 -18.79
N HIS A 199 12.44 -13.15 -18.24
CA HIS A 199 13.32 -13.11 -17.06
C HIS A 199 12.62 -13.47 -15.74
N VAL A 200 11.28 -13.46 -15.69
CA VAL A 200 10.50 -13.92 -14.52
C VAL A 200 9.76 -15.23 -14.77
N ALA A 201 9.56 -15.63 -16.02
CA ALA A 201 8.71 -16.76 -16.37
C ALA A 201 9.13 -18.09 -15.70
N ALA A 202 10.42 -18.28 -15.43
CA ALA A 202 10.99 -19.48 -14.81
C ALA A 202 11.89 -19.19 -13.59
N HIS A 203 11.84 -17.97 -13.04
CA HIS A 203 12.74 -17.59 -11.95
C HIS A 203 12.37 -18.29 -10.62
N SER A 204 13.37 -18.77 -9.88
CA SER A 204 13.15 -19.52 -8.64
C SER A 204 14.01 -18.97 -7.51
N LEU A 205 13.71 -19.38 -6.27
CA LEU A 205 14.54 -19.06 -5.10
C LEU A 205 15.96 -19.62 -5.21
N ALA A 206 16.17 -20.73 -5.93
CA ALA A 206 17.51 -21.26 -6.20
C ALA A 206 18.39 -20.24 -6.94
N GLY A 207 17.80 -19.40 -7.79
CA GLY A 207 18.50 -18.28 -8.45
C GLY A 207 19.00 -17.20 -7.50
N LEU A 208 18.59 -17.22 -6.23
CA LEU A 208 19.08 -16.36 -5.14
C LEU A 208 20.04 -17.11 -4.19
N GLY A 209 20.42 -18.36 -4.51
CA GLY A 209 21.24 -19.20 -3.64
C GLY A 209 20.48 -19.88 -2.50
N VAL A 210 19.15 -19.85 -2.50
CA VAL A 210 18.32 -20.54 -1.51
C VAL A 210 18.29 -22.04 -1.82
N ARG A 211 18.56 -22.88 -0.82
CA ARG A 211 18.53 -24.34 -0.94
C ARG A 211 17.14 -24.82 -1.36
N GLU A 212 17.10 -25.82 -2.24
CA GLU A 212 15.84 -26.45 -2.66
C GLU A 212 15.16 -27.16 -1.49
N ASP A 213 13.84 -27.28 -1.58
CA ASP A 213 13.02 -27.94 -0.58
C ASP A 213 12.28 -29.10 -1.24
N PRO A 214 12.66 -30.34 -0.93
CA PRO A 214 12.01 -31.53 -1.49
C PRO A 214 10.52 -31.62 -1.14
N LEU A 215 10.08 -31.02 -0.03
CA LEU A 215 8.67 -31.03 0.40
C LEU A 215 7.86 -29.87 -0.20
N ARG A 216 8.51 -28.87 -0.81
CA ARG A 216 7.87 -27.76 -1.52
C ARG A 216 8.58 -27.53 -2.86
N PRO A 217 8.48 -28.48 -3.82
CA PRO A 217 9.11 -28.30 -5.12
C PRO A 217 8.46 -27.16 -5.89
N GLY A 218 9.26 -26.26 -6.47
CA GLY A 218 8.74 -25.19 -7.32
C GLY A 218 8.15 -23.98 -6.56
N PRO A 219 7.42 -23.11 -7.28
CA PRO A 219 7.17 -21.72 -6.86
C PRO A 219 5.82 -21.49 -6.17
N LEU A 220 4.93 -22.47 -6.12
CA LEU A 220 3.55 -22.30 -5.66
C LEU A 220 3.08 -23.51 -4.86
N HIS A 221 2.61 -23.27 -3.64
CA HIS A 221 2.11 -24.30 -2.74
C HIS A 221 0.87 -23.84 -1.99
N PHE A 222 -0.08 -24.74 -1.77
CA PHE A 222 -1.17 -24.61 -0.81
C PHE A 222 -1.00 -25.65 0.30
N LEU A 223 -0.91 -25.19 1.54
CA LEU A 223 -0.89 -26.03 2.72
C LEU A 223 -2.28 -26.01 3.37
N ASP A 224 -2.99 -27.12 3.22
CA ASP A 224 -4.32 -27.31 3.75
C ASP A 224 -4.30 -27.64 5.24
N THR A 225 -5.01 -26.84 6.02
CA THR A 225 -5.20 -27.03 7.46
C THR A 225 -6.51 -27.74 7.82
N ALA A 226 -7.31 -28.13 6.83
CA ALA A 226 -8.58 -28.80 7.04
C ALA A 226 -8.46 -30.02 7.95
N GLY A 227 -9.35 -30.09 8.94
CA GLY A 227 -9.41 -31.17 9.91
C GLY A 227 -8.39 -31.09 11.04
N LYS A 228 -7.48 -30.09 11.08
CA LYS A 228 -6.54 -29.93 12.21
C LYS A 228 -7.19 -29.49 13.52
N GLY A 229 -8.45 -29.03 13.47
CA GLY A 229 -9.12 -28.42 14.62
C GLY A 229 -8.51 -27.07 15.01
N TRP A 230 -7.82 -26.41 14.07
CA TRP A 230 -7.30 -25.06 14.24
C TRP A 230 -8.41 -24.09 13.85
N ASP A 231 -9.36 -23.89 14.76
CA ASP A 231 -10.51 -23.04 14.52
C ASP A 231 -10.13 -21.55 14.63
N ASP A 232 -10.79 -20.71 13.84
CA ASP A 232 -10.64 -19.26 13.95
C ASP A 232 -11.36 -18.71 15.19
N GLU A 233 -10.70 -17.79 15.90
CA GLU A 233 -11.20 -17.18 17.13
C GLU A 233 -11.23 -15.65 17.02
N ARG A 234 -12.11 -15.05 17.83
CA ARG A 234 -12.29 -13.61 17.92
C ARG A 234 -12.49 -13.22 19.38
N ASP A 235 -11.64 -12.33 19.87
CA ASP A 235 -11.74 -11.80 21.23
C ASP A 235 -12.96 -10.86 21.35
N GLU A 236 -13.60 -10.78 22.53
CA GLU A 236 -14.81 -9.98 22.73
C GLU A 236 -14.59 -8.47 22.44
N ASP A 237 -13.39 -7.97 22.77
CA ASP A 237 -13.00 -6.57 22.60
C ASP A 237 -12.33 -6.27 21.25
N ASP A 238 -12.10 -7.28 20.41
CA ASP A 238 -11.41 -7.13 19.12
C ASP A 238 -12.33 -7.48 17.95
N PRO A 239 -12.58 -6.53 17.01
CA PRO A 239 -13.42 -6.85 15.87
C PRO A 239 -12.75 -7.77 14.83
N SER A 240 -11.46 -8.08 14.98
CA SER A 240 -10.67 -8.88 14.06
C SER A 240 -10.57 -10.35 14.47
N THR A 241 -10.32 -11.22 13.49
CA THR A 241 -10.18 -12.68 13.68
C THR A 241 -8.70 -13.10 13.69
N ARG A 242 -8.36 -14.13 14.48
CA ARG A 242 -7.05 -14.80 14.44
C ARG A 242 -7.22 -16.33 14.46
N ASN A 243 -6.17 -17.05 14.14
CA ASN A 243 -6.10 -18.51 14.21
C ASN A 243 -4.72 -18.90 14.76
N PRO A 244 -4.62 -19.23 16.07
CA PRO A 244 -3.33 -19.52 16.70
C PRO A 244 -2.61 -20.74 16.13
N GLY A 245 -3.35 -21.82 15.82
CA GLY A 245 -2.77 -23.03 15.25
C GLY A 245 -2.18 -22.79 13.86
N GLN A 246 -2.89 -22.03 13.03
CA GLN A 246 -2.39 -21.61 11.72
C GLN A 246 -1.23 -20.62 11.84
N ALA A 247 -1.23 -19.72 12.83
CA ALA A 247 -0.14 -18.76 13.05
C ALA A 247 1.18 -19.44 13.43
N GLU A 248 1.14 -20.41 14.33
CA GLU A 248 2.30 -21.25 14.70
C GLU A 248 2.84 -21.98 13.46
N ARG A 249 1.93 -22.54 12.65
CA ARG A 249 2.33 -23.20 11.41
C ARG A 249 2.97 -22.23 10.42
N THR A 250 2.39 -21.06 10.22
CA THR A 250 2.95 -19.98 9.39
C THR A 250 4.36 -19.62 9.87
N ALA A 251 4.57 -19.50 11.18
CA ALA A 251 5.88 -19.19 11.74
C ALA A 251 6.93 -20.30 11.48
N ALA A 252 6.53 -21.57 11.57
CA ALA A 252 7.41 -22.70 11.22
C ALA A 252 7.84 -22.67 9.75
N GLU A 253 6.92 -22.38 8.82
CA GLU A 253 7.23 -22.27 7.38
C GLU A 253 8.17 -21.10 7.09
N VAL A 254 7.97 -19.97 7.75
CA VAL A 254 8.88 -18.82 7.66
C VAL A 254 10.29 -19.24 8.08
N ARG A 255 10.44 -19.87 9.25
CA ARG A 255 11.76 -20.32 9.74
C ARG A 255 12.40 -21.35 8.82
N ARG A 256 11.62 -22.26 8.25
CA ARG A 256 12.10 -23.23 7.24
C ARG A 256 12.61 -22.53 5.98
N LEU A 257 11.91 -21.51 5.47
CA LEU A 257 12.39 -20.71 4.33
C LEU A 257 13.70 -19.98 4.66
N LEU A 258 13.81 -19.41 5.86
CA LEU A 258 15.02 -18.71 6.30
C LEU A 258 16.20 -19.67 6.51
N SER A 259 15.97 -20.87 7.06
CA SER A 259 17.03 -21.88 7.25
C SER A 259 17.61 -22.37 5.92
N ARG A 260 16.87 -22.23 4.82
CA ARG A 260 17.32 -22.53 3.46
C ARG A 260 18.21 -21.44 2.85
N GLY A 261 18.42 -20.32 3.56
CA GLY A 261 19.27 -19.21 3.12
C GLY A 261 18.52 -18.04 2.51
N LEU A 262 17.18 -18.00 2.59
CA LEU A 262 16.41 -16.83 2.17
C LEU A 262 16.65 -15.67 3.13
N SER A 263 16.90 -14.46 2.60
CA SER A 263 16.99 -13.26 3.45
C SER A 263 15.62 -12.91 4.05
N PRO A 264 15.53 -12.54 5.33
CA PRO A 264 14.28 -12.02 5.90
C PRO A 264 13.70 -10.83 5.13
N LYS A 265 14.56 -9.98 4.52
CA LYS A 265 14.15 -8.83 3.72
C LYS A 265 13.41 -9.21 2.43
N ASP A 266 13.70 -10.40 1.91
CA ASP A 266 13.14 -10.96 0.68
C ASP A 266 11.86 -11.78 0.92
N LEU A 267 11.43 -11.88 2.19
CA LEU A 267 10.24 -12.61 2.62
C LEU A 267 9.17 -11.64 3.16
N ALA A 268 7.91 -11.93 2.86
CA ALA A 268 6.78 -11.33 3.56
C ALA A 268 5.78 -12.39 4.02
N VAL A 269 5.18 -12.14 5.19
CA VAL A 269 3.99 -12.82 5.67
C VAL A 269 2.80 -11.87 5.53
N ILE A 270 1.76 -12.35 4.88
CA ILE A 270 0.54 -11.58 4.63
C ILE A 270 -0.63 -12.32 5.25
N ALA A 271 -1.49 -11.62 5.98
CA ALA A 271 -2.75 -12.15 6.50
C ALA A 271 -3.90 -11.16 6.28
N PRO A 272 -5.15 -11.58 6.08
CA PRO A 272 -6.28 -10.65 5.87
C PRO A 272 -6.70 -9.88 7.13
N TYR A 273 -6.36 -10.38 8.32
CA TYR A 273 -6.91 -9.89 9.59
C TYR A 273 -5.84 -9.31 10.49
N ASP A 274 -6.10 -8.13 11.06
CA ASP A 274 -5.14 -7.41 11.90
C ASP A 274 -4.78 -8.17 13.20
N ALA A 275 -5.71 -8.93 13.78
CA ALA A 275 -5.43 -9.78 14.94
C ALA A 275 -4.44 -10.91 14.60
N GLN A 276 -4.57 -11.56 13.44
CA GLN A 276 -3.57 -12.51 12.96
C GLN A 276 -2.23 -11.84 12.70
N VAL A 277 -2.23 -10.65 12.08
CA VAL A 277 -1.00 -9.89 11.85
C VAL A 277 -0.30 -9.56 13.17
N ARG A 278 -1.03 -9.16 14.22
CA ARG A 278 -0.44 -8.94 15.56
C ARG A 278 0.18 -10.21 16.12
N LEU A 279 -0.56 -11.31 16.11
CA LEU A 279 -0.07 -12.60 16.61
C LEU A 279 1.19 -13.07 15.86
N LEU A 280 1.18 -13.02 14.53
CA LEU A 280 2.34 -13.37 13.71
C LEU A 280 3.54 -12.45 13.94
N ARG A 281 3.32 -11.18 14.28
CA ARG A 281 4.40 -10.26 14.64
C ARG A 281 5.07 -10.64 15.94
N GLU A 282 4.28 -11.06 16.92
CA GLU A 282 4.79 -11.55 18.20
C GLU A 282 5.58 -12.86 18.03
N LEU A 283 5.03 -13.81 17.27
CA LEU A 283 5.68 -15.10 17.00
C LEU A 283 6.98 -14.97 16.18
N LEU A 284 7.09 -13.95 15.34
CA LEU A 284 8.21 -13.75 14.40
C LEU A 284 9.03 -12.49 14.71
N GLU A 285 9.08 -12.06 15.97
CA GLU A 285 9.74 -10.80 16.34
C GLU A 285 11.23 -10.80 16.02
N ASP A 286 11.92 -11.93 16.23
CA ASP A 286 13.34 -12.08 15.92
C ASP A 286 13.60 -11.94 14.42
N GLU A 287 12.81 -12.59 13.58
CA GLU A 287 12.91 -12.52 12.12
C GLU A 287 12.54 -11.13 11.60
N ARG A 288 11.57 -10.46 12.25
CA ARG A 288 11.17 -9.07 11.95
C ARG A 288 12.29 -8.08 12.26
N SER A 289 13.01 -8.28 13.36
CA SER A 289 14.18 -7.45 13.70
C SER A 289 15.27 -7.50 12.61
N GLN A 290 15.31 -8.59 11.83
CA GLN A 290 16.23 -8.80 10.71
C GLN A 290 15.69 -8.31 9.36
N GLY A 291 14.43 -7.87 9.30
CA GLY A 291 13.82 -7.25 8.11
C GLY A 291 12.62 -7.99 7.53
N LEU A 292 12.12 -9.07 8.15
CA LEU A 292 10.90 -9.75 7.73
C LEU A 292 9.70 -8.80 7.76
N SER A 293 8.93 -8.78 6.67
CA SER A 293 7.67 -8.03 6.64
C SER A 293 6.49 -8.88 7.08
N VAL A 294 5.70 -8.40 8.05
CA VAL A 294 4.44 -9.03 8.45
C VAL A 294 3.34 -7.97 8.44
N ARG A 295 2.40 -8.09 7.49
CA ARG A 295 1.38 -7.05 7.21
C ARG A 295 0.04 -7.64 6.81
N SER A 296 -1.01 -6.79 6.89
CA SER A 296 -2.28 -7.06 6.24
C SER A 296 -2.18 -6.96 4.72
N ILE A 297 -3.16 -7.51 3.99
CA ILE A 297 -3.24 -7.40 2.53
C ILE A 297 -3.20 -5.92 2.10
N ASP A 298 -4.08 -5.10 2.67
CA ASP A 298 -4.18 -3.66 2.41
C ASP A 298 -2.87 -2.93 2.78
N GLY A 299 -2.24 -3.30 3.90
CA GLY A 299 -0.96 -2.73 4.33
C GLY A 299 0.25 -3.14 3.47
N PHE A 300 0.08 -4.13 2.59
CA PHE A 300 1.10 -4.64 1.67
C PHE A 300 0.85 -4.22 0.20
N GLN A 301 -0.15 -3.38 -0.05
CA GLN A 301 -0.43 -2.87 -1.38
C GLN A 301 0.76 -2.12 -1.99
N GLY A 302 0.95 -2.28 -3.30
CA GLY A 302 2.07 -1.69 -4.05
C GLY A 302 3.45 -2.28 -3.72
N GLN A 303 3.56 -3.21 -2.76
CA GLN A 303 4.80 -3.90 -2.42
C GLN A 303 4.85 -5.29 -3.07
N GLU A 304 6.06 -5.87 -3.11
CA GLU A 304 6.35 -7.21 -3.60
C GLU A 304 7.54 -7.80 -2.83
N ARG A 305 7.67 -9.14 -2.84
CA ARG A 305 8.80 -9.87 -2.24
C ARG A 305 9.18 -11.08 -3.08
N GLU A 306 10.42 -11.54 -2.92
CA GLU A 306 10.90 -12.76 -3.59
C GLU A 306 10.05 -13.97 -3.19
N ALA A 307 9.75 -14.08 -1.89
CA ALA A 307 8.83 -15.07 -1.34
C ALA A 307 7.71 -14.43 -0.51
N VAL A 308 6.52 -15.02 -0.58
CA VAL A 308 5.37 -14.64 0.27
C VAL A 308 4.77 -15.89 0.91
N VAL A 309 4.49 -15.81 2.21
CA VAL A 309 3.61 -16.74 2.93
C VAL A 309 2.30 -16.04 3.22
N LEU A 310 1.21 -16.55 2.66
CA LEU A 310 -0.14 -16.01 2.80
C LEU A 310 -0.94 -16.90 3.75
N ASP A 311 -1.29 -16.36 4.91
CA ASP A 311 -2.11 -17.02 5.93
C ASP A 311 -3.57 -16.56 5.81
N LEU A 312 -4.46 -17.45 5.39
CA LEU A 312 -5.88 -17.13 5.14
C LEU A 312 -6.74 -17.10 6.42
N VAL A 313 -6.25 -17.61 7.55
CA VAL A 313 -6.87 -17.54 8.90
C VAL A 313 -8.19 -18.30 9.08
N ARG A 314 -9.15 -18.16 8.16
CA ARG A 314 -10.52 -18.64 8.33
C ARG A 314 -10.59 -20.15 8.33
N SER A 315 -11.18 -20.67 9.40
CA SER A 315 -11.37 -22.09 9.69
C SER A 315 -12.57 -22.21 10.63
N ASN A 316 -13.74 -22.50 10.07
CA ASN A 316 -14.99 -22.61 10.84
C ASN A 316 -16.02 -23.49 10.13
N GLN A 317 -16.89 -24.12 10.91
CA GLN A 317 -17.89 -25.07 10.41
C GLN A 317 -18.96 -24.42 9.52
N GLU A 318 -19.17 -23.11 9.65
CA GLU A 318 -20.19 -22.39 8.88
C GLU A 318 -19.72 -21.87 7.52
N GLY A 319 -18.46 -22.12 7.13
CA GLY A 319 -17.91 -21.66 5.85
C GLY A 319 -17.84 -20.12 5.73
N ARG A 320 -17.78 -19.41 6.86
CA ARG A 320 -17.77 -17.94 6.87
C ARG A 320 -16.40 -17.41 6.52
N LEU A 321 -16.32 -16.71 5.39
CA LEU A 321 -15.09 -16.05 4.93
C LEU A 321 -14.91 -14.64 5.47
N GLY A 322 -16.00 -13.95 5.85
CA GLY A 322 -15.95 -12.56 6.29
C GLY A 322 -15.20 -11.68 5.29
N PHE A 323 -14.15 -10.99 5.75
CA PHE A 323 -13.29 -10.10 4.93
C PHE A 323 -12.65 -10.78 3.70
N LEU A 324 -12.44 -12.10 3.74
CA LEU A 324 -11.91 -12.86 2.60
C LEU A 324 -12.89 -13.05 1.44
N ALA A 325 -14.19 -12.77 1.64
CA ALA A 325 -15.17 -12.88 0.57
C ALA A 325 -14.93 -11.90 -0.59
N ASP A 326 -14.13 -10.85 -0.37
CA ASP A 326 -13.71 -9.96 -1.43
C ASP A 326 -12.54 -10.56 -2.22
N ILE A 327 -12.87 -11.14 -3.37
CA ILE A 327 -11.92 -11.80 -4.27
C ILE A 327 -10.78 -10.88 -4.75
N ARG A 328 -10.98 -9.55 -4.78
CA ARG A 328 -9.95 -8.58 -5.18
C ARG A 328 -8.81 -8.57 -4.16
N ARG A 329 -9.10 -8.79 -2.87
CA ARG A 329 -8.08 -8.91 -1.82
C ARG A 329 -7.22 -10.13 -2.00
N LEU A 330 -7.84 -11.27 -2.31
CA LEU A 330 -7.08 -12.49 -2.59
C LEU A 330 -6.22 -12.30 -3.85
N ASN A 331 -6.74 -11.70 -4.92
CA ASN A 331 -5.95 -11.39 -6.11
C ASN A 331 -4.75 -10.50 -5.78
N VAL A 332 -4.92 -9.47 -4.96
CA VAL A 332 -3.78 -8.67 -4.46
C VAL A 332 -2.79 -9.54 -3.71
N ALA A 333 -3.23 -10.35 -2.75
CA ALA A 333 -2.36 -11.19 -1.93
C ALA A 333 -1.54 -12.21 -2.76
N LEU A 334 -2.20 -12.92 -3.69
CA LEU A 334 -1.56 -13.90 -4.58
C LEU A 334 -0.51 -13.26 -5.50
N THR A 335 -0.71 -11.99 -5.88
CA THR A 335 0.16 -11.28 -6.84
C THR A 335 1.31 -10.50 -6.19
N ARG A 336 1.59 -10.71 -4.89
CA ARG A 336 2.71 -10.07 -4.18
C ARG A 336 4.03 -10.84 -4.27
N ALA A 337 3.96 -12.14 -4.55
CA ALA A 337 5.12 -13.00 -4.67
C ALA A 337 5.82 -12.83 -6.03
N ARG A 338 7.15 -12.83 -6.05
CA ARG A 338 7.93 -12.92 -7.28
C ARG A 338 8.23 -14.37 -7.64
N ARG A 339 8.98 -15.06 -6.80
CA ARG A 339 9.57 -16.39 -7.07
C ARG A 339 8.88 -17.53 -6.34
N PHE A 340 8.30 -17.26 -5.17
CA PHE A 340 7.69 -18.29 -4.34
C PHE A 340 6.46 -17.79 -3.58
N LEU A 341 5.38 -18.55 -3.63
CA LEU A 341 4.15 -18.31 -2.89
C LEU A 341 3.75 -19.58 -2.14
N LEU A 342 3.62 -19.48 -0.83
CA LEU A 342 2.97 -20.49 0.01
C LEU A 342 1.68 -19.89 0.54
N VAL A 343 0.56 -20.55 0.28
CA VAL A 343 -0.75 -20.20 0.84
C VAL A 343 -1.11 -21.23 1.90
N ILE A 344 -1.54 -20.78 3.07
CA ILE A 344 -1.97 -21.64 4.18
C ILE A 344 -3.44 -21.32 4.43
N GLY A 345 -4.29 -22.33 4.52
CA GLY A 345 -5.72 -22.14 4.79
C GLY A 345 -6.50 -23.44 4.93
N ASP A 346 -7.72 -23.33 5.43
CA ASP A 346 -8.63 -24.46 5.62
C ASP A 346 -9.50 -24.67 4.37
N SER A 347 -9.23 -25.70 3.59
CA SER A 347 -9.98 -25.97 2.34
C SER A 347 -11.48 -26.20 2.58
N ALA A 348 -11.86 -26.81 3.70
CA ALA A 348 -13.26 -27.09 4.03
C ALA A 348 -14.05 -25.80 4.26
N THR A 349 -13.43 -24.79 4.85
CA THR A 349 -14.01 -23.45 5.05
C THR A 349 -14.00 -22.63 3.77
N LEU A 350 -12.88 -22.68 3.02
CA LEU A 350 -12.66 -21.85 1.83
C LEU A 350 -13.48 -22.30 0.61
N SER A 351 -13.66 -23.61 0.43
CA SER A 351 -14.37 -24.18 -0.73
C SER A 351 -15.86 -23.79 -0.82
N GLY A 352 -16.44 -23.21 0.23
CA GLY A 352 -17.78 -22.64 0.19
C GLY A 352 -17.95 -21.43 -0.74
N HIS A 353 -16.86 -20.88 -1.27
CA HIS A 353 -16.88 -19.75 -2.21
C HIS A 353 -16.23 -20.13 -3.55
N ASP A 354 -16.95 -19.93 -4.66
CA ASP A 354 -16.57 -20.38 -6.01
C ASP A 354 -15.14 -20.01 -6.41
N TYR A 355 -14.72 -18.77 -6.14
CA TYR A 355 -13.35 -18.33 -6.46
C TYR A 355 -12.27 -19.12 -5.70
N PHE A 356 -12.50 -19.44 -4.43
CA PHE A 356 -11.55 -20.22 -3.63
C PHE A 356 -11.58 -21.70 -4.02
N ALA A 357 -12.77 -22.25 -4.32
CA ALA A 357 -12.89 -23.60 -4.88
C ALA A 357 -12.10 -23.73 -6.18
N ALA A 358 -12.27 -22.79 -7.12
CA ALA A 358 -11.50 -22.76 -8.37
C ALA A 358 -9.99 -22.60 -8.14
N PHE A 359 -9.58 -21.82 -7.13
CA PHE A 359 -8.18 -21.73 -6.73
C PHE A 359 -7.63 -23.08 -6.27
N LEU A 360 -8.34 -23.76 -5.35
CA LEU A 360 -7.95 -25.07 -4.83
C LEU A 360 -7.89 -26.12 -5.95
N GLU A 361 -8.91 -26.20 -6.80
CA GLU A 361 -8.92 -27.08 -7.98
C GLU A 361 -7.71 -26.81 -8.89
N SER A 362 -7.36 -25.53 -9.12
CA SER A 362 -6.20 -25.17 -9.93
C SER A 362 -4.87 -25.58 -9.33
N ILE A 363 -4.80 -25.71 -8.00
CA ILE A 363 -3.62 -26.17 -7.25
C ILE A 363 -3.56 -27.69 -7.23
N GLU A 364 -4.67 -28.36 -6.94
CA GLU A 364 -4.77 -29.84 -6.92
C GLU A 364 -4.49 -30.46 -8.28
N ALA A 365 -4.84 -29.77 -9.37
CA ALA A 365 -4.52 -30.20 -10.73
C ALA A 365 -3.00 -30.17 -11.04
N ARG A 366 -2.16 -29.62 -10.14
CA ARG A 366 -0.71 -29.52 -10.31
C ARG A 366 0.00 -30.42 -9.31
N GLU A 367 0.79 -31.34 -9.82
CA GLU A 367 1.54 -32.28 -8.99
C GLU A 367 2.50 -31.55 -8.03
N GLY A 368 2.41 -31.88 -6.75
CA GLY A 368 3.31 -31.35 -5.72
C GLY A 368 3.00 -29.94 -5.20
N CYS A 369 1.91 -29.30 -5.66
CA CYS A 369 1.50 -27.98 -5.19
C CYS A 369 0.53 -28.01 -4.00
N TYR A 370 -0.23 -29.10 -3.81
CA TYR A 370 -1.15 -29.27 -2.68
C TYR A 370 -0.51 -30.11 -1.57
N LEU A 371 -0.53 -29.61 -0.34
CA LEU A 371 0.06 -30.24 0.85
C LEU A 371 -0.99 -30.30 1.95
N SER A 372 -1.00 -31.38 2.74
CA SER A 372 -1.86 -31.50 3.93
C SER A 372 -1.05 -31.31 5.21
N ALA A 373 -1.50 -30.41 6.09
CA ALA A 373 -0.91 -30.20 7.41
C ALA A 373 -1.08 -31.40 8.37
N TRP A 374 -1.84 -32.42 7.97
CA TRP A 374 -1.90 -33.71 8.68
C TRP A 374 -0.64 -34.55 8.46
N THR A 375 -0.09 -34.51 7.25
CA THR A 375 1.07 -35.31 6.85
C THR A 375 2.37 -34.51 6.85
N ASP A 376 2.29 -33.19 6.94
CA ASP A 376 3.45 -32.29 6.83
C ASP A 376 3.85 -31.72 8.20
N GLU A 377 5.00 -32.13 8.70
CA GLU A 377 5.55 -31.67 10.00
C GLU A 377 6.42 -30.39 9.91
N ALA A 378 6.69 -29.86 8.70
CA ALA A 378 7.59 -28.73 8.44
C ALA A 378 8.90 -28.69 9.28
N PRO A 379 9.73 -29.75 9.27
CA PRO A 379 11.00 -29.71 9.98
C PRO A 379 11.92 -28.60 9.43
N LEU A 380 12.88 -28.13 10.21
CA LEU A 380 13.95 -27.29 9.62
C LEU A 380 14.83 -28.16 8.71
N LEU A 381 15.34 -27.56 7.63
CA LEU A 381 16.36 -28.20 6.79
C LEU A 381 17.74 -27.81 7.33
N ASP A 382 18.52 -28.82 7.75
CA ASP A 382 19.91 -28.67 8.20
C ASP A 382 20.82 -28.13 7.08
#